data_AF-A0A6N2VG86-F1
#
_entry.id   AF-A0A6N2VG86-F1
#
_cell.length_a   1.000
_cell.length_b   1.000
_cell.length_c   1.000
_cell.angle_alpha   90.00
_cell.angle_beta   90.00
_cell.angle_gamma   90.00
#
_symmetry.space_group_name_H-M   'P 1'
#
loop_
_entity.id
_entity.type
_entity.pdbx_description
1 polymer ?
#
loop_
_entity_poly.entity_id
_entity_poly.type
_entity_poly.pdbx_seq_one_letter_code
_entity_poly.pdbx_strand_id
1 'polypeptide(L)'
;MEFDKTIFMNNITYLLKRRNIKIGDLENKIGVSKGYISRINKKSDGVAAGVDIVYKIALALEVSVDVLISVDLQTVDDNEVYLLNLLKSFQKKTENREVFWNKIDLRTIGSMLAGKEYTDIPMLHTHPDDRNERYDDYEYISRKIYVSSFLGTGLDLGNDNDEVGPWFSMKIDDLNTVYITDVMKYSYEGEPSEVLEMYIDNSEYYEEYAEDGSGGSGYRHTLVPLCCSAKTGENIDAAMTELYRTVCSHQDDIRIPTNLRGVLDGFMKSGQ
;
A
#
# COMPACT_ATOMS: atom_id res chain seq x y z
N MET A 1 18.06 2.89 -14.67
CA MET A 1 18.90 2.32 -13.61
C MET A 1 19.76 1.22 -14.24
N GLU A 2 21.06 1.22 -13.99
CA GLU A 2 21.97 0.18 -14.50
C GLU A 2 22.02 -0.99 -13.49
N PHE A 3 22.15 -2.22 -13.97
CA PHE A 3 22.17 -3.40 -13.11
C PHE A 3 23.46 -3.43 -12.27
N ASP A 4 23.34 -3.28 -10.95
CA ASP A 4 24.45 -3.43 -10.03
C ASP A 4 24.59 -4.90 -9.60
N LYS A 5 25.56 -5.57 -10.22
CA LYS A 5 25.92 -6.96 -9.93
C LYS A 5 26.33 -7.14 -8.46
N THR A 6 26.94 -6.14 -7.83
CA THR A 6 27.40 -6.20 -6.45
C THR A 6 26.21 -6.28 -5.50
N ILE A 7 25.22 -5.40 -5.68
CA ILE A 7 23.96 -5.43 -4.91
C ILE A 7 23.28 -6.79 -5.08
N PHE A 8 23.10 -7.25 -6.33
CA PHE A 8 22.49 -8.55 -6.61
C PHE A 8 23.19 -9.72 -5.89
N MET A 9 24.52 -9.79 -5.97
CA MET A 9 25.28 -10.88 -5.35
C MET A 9 25.31 -10.81 -3.81
N ASN A 10 25.36 -9.59 -3.27
CA ASN A 10 25.28 -9.35 -1.83
C ASN A 10 23.91 -9.77 -1.29
N ASN A 11 22.83 -9.41 -1.98
CA ASN A 11 21.46 -9.78 -1.64
C ASN A 11 21.26 -11.29 -1.62
N ILE A 12 21.73 -12.00 -2.65
CA ILE A 12 21.69 -13.48 -2.65
C ILE A 12 22.42 -14.04 -1.43
N THR A 13 23.63 -13.57 -1.19
CA THR A 13 24.46 -14.06 -0.07
C THR A 13 23.79 -13.80 1.28
N TYR A 14 23.21 -12.62 1.44
CA TYR A 14 22.49 -12.21 2.64
C TYR A 14 21.25 -13.08 2.89
N LEU A 15 20.38 -13.22 1.88
CA LEU A 15 19.16 -14.03 1.97
C LEU A 15 19.46 -15.50 2.26
N LEU A 16 20.49 -16.07 1.61
CA LEU A 16 20.94 -17.44 1.87
C LEU A 16 21.39 -17.64 3.32
N LYS A 17 22.21 -16.71 3.84
CA LYS A 17 22.68 -16.76 5.24
C LYS A 17 21.50 -16.66 6.21
N ARG A 18 20.62 -15.67 6.00
CA ARG A 18 19.48 -15.40 6.89
C ARG A 18 18.49 -16.57 6.95
N ARG A 19 18.29 -17.27 5.82
CA ARG A 19 17.39 -18.42 5.70
C ARG A 19 18.08 -19.77 5.94
N ASN A 20 19.37 -19.78 6.29
CA ASN A 20 20.18 -20.99 6.46
C ASN A 20 20.14 -21.94 5.24
N ILE A 21 20.11 -21.37 4.02
CA ILE A 21 20.11 -22.12 2.76
C ILE A 21 21.53 -22.13 2.19
N LYS A 22 22.02 -23.29 1.75
CA LYS A 22 23.32 -23.36 1.07
C LYS A 22 23.17 -22.92 -0.38
N ILE A 23 24.20 -22.24 -0.90
CA ILE A 23 24.22 -21.79 -2.31
C ILE A 23 24.02 -22.95 -3.30
N GLY A 24 24.55 -24.15 -2.99
CA GLY A 24 24.36 -25.33 -3.83
C GLY A 24 22.92 -25.86 -3.83
N ASP A 25 22.16 -25.67 -2.74
CA ASP A 25 20.75 -26.04 -2.66
C ASP A 25 19.90 -25.07 -3.49
N LEU A 26 20.24 -23.78 -3.48
CA LEU A 26 19.64 -22.78 -4.37
C LEU A 26 19.92 -23.12 -5.85
N GLU A 27 21.17 -23.44 -6.20
CA GLU A 27 21.55 -23.83 -7.56
C GLU A 27 20.76 -25.03 -8.05
N ASN A 28 20.57 -26.03 -7.19
CA ASN A 28 19.73 -27.19 -7.48
C ASN A 28 18.25 -26.79 -7.66
N LYS A 29 17.71 -25.97 -6.75
CA LYS A 29 16.32 -25.49 -6.79
C LYS A 29 15.98 -24.73 -8.08
N ILE A 30 16.92 -23.95 -8.62
CA ILE A 30 16.72 -23.20 -9.87
C ILE A 30 17.18 -23.96 -11.13
N GLY A 31 17.65 -25.20 -10.99
CA GLY A 31 18.02 -26.07 -12.11
C GLY A 31 19.32 -25.70 -12.83
N VAL A 32 20.31 -25.13 -12.12
CA VAL A 32 21.63 -24.80 -12.69
C VAL A 32 22.74 -25.69 -12.11
N SER A 33 23.88 -25.73 -12.80
CA SER A 33 25.02 -26.52 -12.36
C SER A 33 25.68 -25.96 -11.09
N LYS A 34 26.24 -26.85 -10.26
CA LYS A 34 26.95 -26.45 -9.04
C LYS A 34 28.06 -25.42 -9.32
N GLY A 35 28.13 -24.40 -8.49
CA GLY A 35 29.04 -23.26 -8.62
C GLY A 35 28.68 -22.27 -9.73
N TYR A 36 27.53 -22.40 -10.39
CA TYR A 36 27.06 -21.44 -11.41
C TYR A 36 26.92 -20.04 -10.84
N ILE A 37 26.29 -19.88 -9.67
CA ILE A 37 26.12 -18.58 -9.01
C ILE A 37 27.48 -18.02 -8.59
N SER A 38 28.39 -18.88 -8.10
CA SER A 38 29.76 -18.46 -7.78
C SER A 38 30.56 -18.01 -9.01
N ARG A 39 30.33 -18.62 -10.18
CA ARG A 39 30.96 -18.22 -11.44
C ARG A 39 30.40 -16.89 -11.95
N ILE A 40 29.10 -16.63 -11.78
CA ILE A 40 28.51 -15.32 -12.06
C ILE A 40 29.25 -14.26 -11.24
N ASN A 41 29.42 -14.46 -9.93
CA ASN A 41 30.09 -13.49 -9.07
C ASN A 41 31.53 -13.15 -9.54
N LYS A 42 32.30 -14.16 -9.99
CA LYS A 42 33.71 -14.00 -10.34
C LYS A 42 34.00 -13.38 -11.71
N LYS A 43 33.07 -13.40 -12.67
CA LYS A 43 33.32 -12.84 -14.01
C LYS A 43 33.30 -11.31 -13.97
N SER A 44 34.42 -10.66 -14.29
CA SER A 44 34.54 -9.19 -14.35
C SER A 44 33.76 -8.58 -15.52
N ASP A 45 33.50 -9.35 -16.58
CA ASP A 45 33.06 -8.79 -17.86
C ASP A 45 31.71 -9.38 -18.29
N GLY A 46 30.67 -8.55 -18.27
CA GLY A 46 29.52 -8.58 -19.18
C GLY A 46 28.54 -9.77 -19.15
N VAL A 47 28.83 -10.87 -18.46
CA VAL A 47 27.87 -11.97 -18.32
C VAL A 47 26.93 -11.64 -17.16
N ALA A 48 25.95 -10.79 -17.44
CA ALA A 48 24.77 -10.66 -16.62
C ALA A 48 24.13 -12.06 -16.47
N ALA A 49 23.67 -12.39 -15.26
CA ALA A 49 22.78 -13.53 -15.11
C ALA A 49 21.62 -13.33 -16.10
N GLY A 50 21.32 -14.34 -16.92
CA GLY A 50 20.19 -14.24 -17.85
C GLY A 50 18.93 -13.89 -17.07
N VAL A 51 18.03 -13.08 -17.66
CA VAL A 51 16.81 -12.61 -16.99
C VAL A 51 16.01 -13.77 -16.36
N ASP A 52 15.96 -14.92 -17.04
CA ASP A 52 15.38 -16.17 -16.54
C ASP A 52 16.00 -16.65 -15.21
N ILE A 53 17.33 -16.57 -15.09
CA ILE A 53 18.04 -16.95 -13.86
C ILE A 53 17.74 -15.97 -12.73
N VAL A 54 17.77 -14.66 -13.00
CA VAL A 54 17.44 -13.64 -11.99
C VAL A 54 16.03 -13.87 -11.45
N TYR A 55 15.07 -14.09 -12.35
CA TYR A 55 13.69 -14.39 -11.99
C TYR A 55 13.55 -15.67 -11.16
N LYS A 56 14.21 -16.76 -11.56
CA LYS A 56 14.20 -18.03 -10.80
C LYS A 56 14.81 -17.89 -9.42
N ILE A 57 15.89 -17.11 -9.27
CA ILE A 57 16.50 -16.83 -7.96
C ILE A 57 15.53 -16.03 -7.08
N ALA A 58 14.91 -14.98 -7.63
CA ALA A 58 13.92 -14.18 -6.91
C ALA A 58 12.76 -15.04 -6.40
N LEU A 59 12.20 -15.91 -7.25
CA LEU A 59 11.18 -16.88 -6.84
C LEU A 59 11.70 -17.83 -5.76
N ALA A 60 12.89 -18.40 -5.93
CA ALA A 60 13.44 -19.37 -5.00
C ALA A 60 13.74 -18.77 -3.61
N LEU A 61 14.04 -17.49 -3.57
CA LEU A 61 14.30 -16.69 -2.37
C LEU A 61 13.08 -15.86 -1.94
N GLU A 62 11.91 -16.05 -2.56
CA GLU A 62 10.64 -15.40 -2.21
C GLU A 62 10.76 -13.88 -2.03
N VAL A 63 11.43 -13.23 -2.97
CA VAL A 63 11.53 -11.77 -3.07
C VAL A 63 11.14 -11.33 -4.48
N SER A 64 10.67 -10.11 -4.64
CA SER A 64 10.48 -9.54 -5.98
C SER A 64 11.82 -9.39 -6.71
N VAL A 65 11.79 -9.43 -8.05
CA VAL A 65 13.00 -9.22 -8.86
C VAL A 65 13.59 -7.84 -8.59
N ASP A 66 12.75 -6.82 -8.47
CA ASP A 66 13.18 -5.44 -8.19
C ASP A 66 13.94 -5.37 -6.86
N VAL A 67 13.35 -5.88 -5.77
CA VAL A 67 14.02 -5.93 -4.46
C VAL A 67 15.36 -6.66 -4.54
N LEU A 68 15.42 -7.77 -5.29
CA LEU A 68 16.65 -8.56 -5.42
C LEU A 68 17.78 -7.80 -6.15
N ILE A 69 17.47 -6.89 -7.08
CA ILE A 69 18.47 -6.21 -7.91
C ILE A 69 18.72 -4.75 -7.53
N SER A 70 17.79 -4.09 -6.82
CA SER A 70 17.83 -2.64 -6.59
C SER A 70 17.96 -2.22 -5.13
N VAL A 71 17.67 -3.10 -4.17
CA VAL A 71 17.68 -2.77 -2.73
C VAL A 71 18.87 -3.44 -2.05
N ASP A 72 19.72 -2.71 -1.33
CA ASP A 72 20.77 -3.34 -0.50
C ASP A 72 20.13 -4.01 0.72
N LEU A 73 19.93 -5.32 0.65
CA LEU A 73 19.21 -6.07 1.69
C LEU A 73 19.95 -6.10 3.04
N GLN A 74 21.23 -5.74 3.06
CA GLN A 74 22.02 -5.71 4.28
C GLN A 74 21.70 -4.49 5.17
N THR A 75 21.03 -3.47 4.63
CA THR A 75 20.69 -2.23 5.33
C THR A 75 19.24 -2.18 5.80
N VAL A 76 18.43 -3.17 5.41
CA VAL A 76 16.99 -3.25 5.70
C VAL A 76 16.67 -4.50 6.55
N ASP A 77 15.65 -4.39 7.40
CA ASP A 77 15.20 -5.51 8.25
C ASP A 77 14.14 -6.39 7.58
N ASP A 78 13.71 -7.47 8.25
CA ASP A 78 12.73 -8.41 7.67
C ASP A 78 11.36 -7.77 7.43
N ASN A 79 10.95 -6.83 8.28
CA ASN A 79 9.67 -6.16 8.16
C ASN A 79 9.69 -5.20 6.96
N GLU A 80 10.80 -4.49 6.76
CA GLU A 80 10.99 -3.62 5.60
C GLU A 80 11.01 -4.43 4.31
N VAL A 81 11.70 -5.57 4.27
CA VAL A 81 11.69 -6.47 3.10
C VAL A 81 10.30 -7.03 2.84
N TYR A 82 9.58 -7.45 3.88
CA TYR A 82 8.19 -7.92 3.77
C TYR A 82 7.29 -6.83 3.17
N LEU A 83 7.38 -5.61 3.71
CA LEU A 83 6.58 -4.48 3.26
C LEU A 83 6.92 -4.07 1.82
N LEU A 84 8.21 -4.03 1.44
CA LEU A 84 8.62 -3.77 0.05
C LEU A 84 8.01 -4.77 -0.93
N ASN A 85 8.03 -6.06 -0.58
CA ASN A 85 7.41 -7.09 -1.40
C ASN A 85 5.89 -6.94 -1.48
N LEU A 86 5.24 -6.55 -0.38
CA LEU A 86 3.81 -6.26 -0.36
C LEU A 86 3.45 -5.09 -1.30
N LEU A 87 4.17 -3.96 -1.20
CA LEU A 87 3.98 -2.79 -2.06
C LEU A 87 4.18 -3.13 -3.54
N LYS A 88 5.23 -3.89 -3.86
CA LYS A 88 5.49 -4.35 -5.24
C LYS A 88 4.43 -5.34 -5.74
N SER A 89 3.89 -6.18 -4.87
CA SER A 89 2.77 -7.06 -5.20
C SER A 89 1.51 -6.25 -5.54
N PHE A 90 1.17 -5.24 -4.74
CA PHE A 90 0.06 -4.33 -5.03
C PHE A 90 0.24 -3.59 -6.36
N GLN A 91 1.45 -3.08 -6.63
CA GLN A 91 1.76 -2.40 -7.89
C GLN A 91 1.49 -3.33 -9.07
N LYS A 92 2.12 -4.51 -9.08
CA LYS A 92 1.97 -5.49 -10.16
C LYS A 92 0.53 -5.93 -10.37
N LYS A 93 -0.22 -6.17 -9.29
CA LYS A 93 -1.63 -6.55 -9.37
C LYS A 93 -2.49 -5.43 -9.94
N THR A 94 -2.15 -4.17 -9.66
CA THR A 94 -2.82 -2.99 -10.21
C THR A 94 -2.54 -2.87 -11.71
N GLU A 95 -1.27 -2.98 -12.13
CA GLU A 95 -0.86 -2.96 -13.55
C GLU A 95 -1.55 -4.06 -14.37
N ASN A 96 -1.65 -5.26 -13.78
CA ASN A 96 -2.32 -6.42 -14.38
C ASN A 96 -3.86 -6.35 -14.34
N ARG A 97 -4.44 -5.32 -13.70
CA ARG A 97 -5.89 -5.19 -13.49
C ARG A 97 -6.51 -6.37 -12.73
N GLU A 98 -5.73 -6.96 -11.83
CA GLU A 98 -6.19 -8.00 -10.90
C GLU A 98 -6.88 -7.39 -9.68
N VAL A 99 -6.51 -6.15 -9.32
CA VAL A 99 -7.11 -5.38 -8.24
C VAL A 99 -7.47 -3.98 -8.71
N PHE A 100 -8.46 -3.38 -8.06
CA PHE A 100 -8.97 -2.06 -8.41
C PHE A 100 -9.07 -1.20 -7.16
N TRP A 101 -8.62 0.04 -7.29
CA TRP A 101 -8.60 1.03 -6.23
C TRP A 101 -9.80 1.98 -6.37
N ASN A 102 -10.59 2.11 -5.33
CA ASN A 102 -11.70 3.05 -5.27
C ASN A 102 -11.16 4.42 -4.86
N LYS A 103 -11.33 5.40 -5.72
CA LYS A 103 -11.02 6.80 -5.40
C LYS A 103 -11.96 7.27 -4.30
N ILE A 104 -11.39 7.95 -3.32
CA ILE A 104 -12.08 8.59 -2.21
C ILE A 104 -11.89 10.09 -2.43
N ASP A 105 -12.97 10.78 -2.79
CA ASP A 105 -12.97 12.23 -2.93
C ASP A 105 -13.60 12.91 -1.70
N LEU A 106 -13.37 14.22 -1.56
CA LEU A 106 -13.89 15.01 -0.43
C LEU A 106 -15.42 15.05 -0.37
N ARG A 107 -16.09 14.86 -1.51
CA ARG A 107 -17.56 14.76 -1.58
C ARG A 107 -18.06 13.44 -0.99
N THR A 108 -17.38 12.34 -1.27
CA THR A 108 -17.63 11.02 -0.69
C THR A 108 -17.40 11.07 0.81
N ILE A 109 -16.28 11.65 1.23
CA ILE A 109 -15.98 11.93 2.64
C ILE A 109 -17.09 12.77 3.29
N GLY A 110 -17.50 13.88 2.65
CA GLY A 110 -18.54 14.77 3.18
C GLY A 110 -19.87 14.07 3.34
N SER A 111 -20.23 13.21 2.38
CA SER A 111 -21.44 12.39 2.44
C SER A 111 -21.36 11.33 3.55
N MET A 112 -20.19 10.74 3.78
CA MET A 112 -19.98 9.76 4.86
C MET A 112 -20.05 10.40 6.26
N LEU A 113 -19.55 11.63 6.39
CA LEU A 113 -19.56 12.40 7.64
C LEU A 113 -20.86 13.19 7.87
N ALA A 114 -21.79 13.20 6.92
CA ALA A 114 -23.02 13.99 7.04
C ALA A 114 -23.84 13.53 8.26
N GLY A 115 -23.83 14.36 9.31
CA GLY A 115 -24.49 14.07 10.59
C GLY A 115 -23.79 13.02 11.45
N LYS A 116 -22.52 12.70 11.20
CA LYS A 116 -21.71 11.76 11.98
C LYS A 116 -20.39 12.40 12.42
N GLU A 117 -19.94 12.06 13.62
CA GLU A 117 -18.62 12.47 14.13
C GLU A 117 -17.46 11.67 13.51
N TYR A 118 -17.77 10.48 12.97
CA TYR A 118 -16.81 9.49 12.47
C TYR A 118 -17.26 8.89 11.15
N THR A 119 -16.30 8.36 10.39
CA THR A 119 -16.48 7.66 9.11
C THR A 119 -15.70 6.33 9.10
N ASP A 120 -16.00 5.47 8.14
CA ASP A 120 -15.27 4.22 7.85
C ASP A 120 -13.91 4.49 7.15
N ILE A 121 -13.60 5.77 6.87
CA ILE A 121 -12.28 6.19 6.39
C ILE A 121 -11.38 6.44 7.60
N PRO A 122 -10.20 5.80 7.66
CA PRO A 122 -9.28 5.95 8.77
C PRO A 122 -8.93 7.40 9.13
N MET A 123 -8.85 7.67 10.43
CA MET A 123 -8.30 8.92 11.00
C MET A 123 -9.03 10.21 10.59
N LEU A 124 -10.24 10.08 10.05
CA LEU A 124 -11.02 11.21 9.59
C LEU A 124 -12.15 11.53 10.57
N HIS A 125 -12.19 12.79 11.01
CA HIS A 125 -13.09 13.27 12.04
C HIS A 125 -13.72 14.61 11.64
N THR A 126 -14.92 14.90 12.16
CA THR A 126 -15.43 16.27 12.17
C THR A 126 -15.00 16.97 13.45
N HIS A 127 -14.39 18.14 13.34
CA HIS A 127 -14.13 19.01 14.49
C HIS A 127 -15.08 20.21 14.45
N PRO A 128 -15.81 20.50 15.54
CA PRO A 128 -16.57 21.75 15.65
C PRO A 128 -15.58 22.93 15.65
N ASP A 129 -15.72 23.89 14.74
CA ASP A 129 -14.94 25.12 14.79
C ASP A 129 -15.70 26.17 15.60
N ASP A 130 -15.20 26.50 16.79
CA ASP A 130 -15.79 27.49 17.69
C ASP A 130 -15.60 28.94 17.20
N ARG A 131 -14.99 29.15 16.02
CA ARG A 131 -14.50 30.47 15.57
C ARG A 131 -15.49 31.36 14.83
N ASN A 132 -16.79 31.19 15.04
CA ASN A 132 -17.79 32.14 14.54
C ASN A 132 -18.35 33.03 15.65
N GLU A 133 -17.49 33.82 16.30
CA GLU A 133 -17.91 34.88 17.25
C GLU A 133 -18.59 36.09 16.58
N ARG A 134 -18.93 36.04 15.28
CA ARG A 134 -19.27 37.25 14.52
C ARG A 134 -20.74 37.53 14.24
N TYR A 135 -21.67 36.62 14.49
CA TYR A 135 -23.10 36.90 14.39
C TYR A 135 -23.89 36.03 15.39
N ASP A 136 -24.98 36.55 15.94
CA ASP A 136 -25.88 35.91 16.93
C ASP A 136 -26.54 34.58 16.46
N ASP A 137 -26.18 34.07 15.27
CA ASP A 137 -26.59 32.77 14.76
C ASP A 137 -25.38 31.82 14.81
N TYR A 138 -25.37 30.94 15.83
CA TYR A 138 -24.39 29.86 15.97
C TYR A 138 -24.59 28.80 14.87
N GLU A 139 -24.13 29.07 13.65
CA GLU A 139 -23.88 28.00 12.69
C GLU A 139 -22.55 27.33 13.05
N TYR A 140 -22.64 26.14 13.64
CA TYR A 140 -21.50 25.25 13.83
C TYR A 140 -20.96 24.83 12.47
N ILE A 141 -19.86 25.43 12.03
CA ILE A 141 -19.13 24.94 10.87
C ILE A 141 -18.28 23.76 11.35
N SER A 142 -18.69 22.54 11.00
CA SER A 142 -17.88 21.35 11.22
C SER A 142 -16.77 21.28 10.17
N ARG A 143 -15.51 21.33 10.59
CA ARG A 143 -14.36 21.10 9.69
C ARG A 143 -14.02 19.63 9.62
N LYS A 144 -13.56 19.17 8.46
CA LYS A 144 -13.07 17.80 8.27
C LYS A 144 -11.59 17.79 8.60
N ILE A 145 -11.21 17.02 9.61
CA ILE A 145 -9.81 16.89 10.05
C ILE A 145 -9.35 15.47 9.82
N TYR A 146 -8.24 15.32 9.12
CA TYR A 146 -7.50 14.08 9.03
C TYR A 146 -6.37 14.06 10.06
N VAL A 147 -6.30 13.03 10.91
CA VAL A 147 -5.30 12.93 11.98
C VAL A 147 -4.25 11.89 11.62
N SER A 148 -3.11 12.33 11.10
CA SER A 148 -2.03 11.41 10.75
C SER A 148 -1.50 10.65 11.97
N SER A 149 -1.46 9.32 11.87
CA SER A 149 -0.84 8.45 12.89
C SER A 149 0.70 8.53 12.87
N PHE A 150 1.31 9.05 11.81
CA PHE A 150 2.76 9.11 11.63
C PHE A 150 3.37 10.48 11.94
N LEU A 151 2.64 11.54 11.60
CA LEU A 151 3.09 12.91 11.76
C LEU A 151 2.63 13.49 13.10
N GLY A 152 1.62 12.90 13.74
CA GLY A 152 1.06 13.40 15.00
C GLY A 152 0.37 14.75 14.85
N THR A 153 0.00 15.13 13.62
CA THR A 153 -0.63 16.40 13.28
C THR A 153 -1.97 16.16 12.60
N GLY A 154 -2.97 16.96 12.97
CA GLY A 154 -4.23 17.06 12.25
C GLY A 154 -4.07 17.96 11.02
N LEU A 155 -4.47 17.47 9.85
CA LEU A 155 -4.60 18.21 8.62
C LEU A 155 -6.06 18.66 8.45
N ASP A 156 -6.28 19.97 8.36
CA ASP A 156 -7.56 20.53 7.96
C ASP A 156 -7.75 20.26 6.46
N LEU A 157 -8.77 19.47 6.13
CA LEU A 157 -9.05 19.09 4.74
C LEU A 157 -9.86 20.16 3.99
N GLY A 158 -10.17 21.29 4.66
CA GLY A 158 -10.92 22.38 4.06
C GLY A 158 -12.39 22.03 3.79
N ASN A 159 -12.97 22.72 2.81
CA ASN A 159 -14.37 22.55 2.41
C ASN A 159 -14.51 21.54 1.26
N ASP A 160 -15.75 21.12 0.95
CA ASP A 160 -16.08 20.16 -0.13
C ASP A 160 -15.52 20.51 -1.53
N ASN A 161 -15.12 21.77 -1.73
CA ASN A 161 -14.59 22.30 -2.99
C ASN A 161 -13.06 22.34 -3.05
N ASP A 162 -12.35 22.07 -1.95
CA ASP A 162 -10.90 21.99 -1.96
C ASP A 162 -10.44 20.68 -2.62
N GLU A 163 -9.28 20.67 -3.27
CA GLU A 163 -8.68 19.45 -3.81
C GLU A 163 -7.78 18.83 -2.74
N VAL A 164 -8.32 17.91 -1.96
CA VAL A 164 -7.55 16.94 -1.17
C VAL A 164 -7.71 15.59 -1.83
N GLY A 165 -6.58 14.90 -2.01
CA GLY A 165 -6.54 13.64 -2.74
C GLY A 165 -5.92 13.78 -4.13
N PRO A 166 -5.86 12.66 -4.87
CA PRO A 166 -6.77 11.53 -4.71
C PRO A 166 -6.36 10.50 -3.65
N TRP A 167 -7.23 10.29 -2.66
CA TRP A 167 -7.10 9.14 -1.76
C TRP A 167 -7.68 7.89 -2.40
N PHE A 168 -7.17 6.72 -2.01
CA PHE A 168 -7.65 5.47 -2.57
C PHE A 168 -7.83 4.39 -1.50
N SER A 169 -8.81 3.53 -1.72
CA SER A 169 -8.99 2.29 -0.96
C SER A 169 -9.06 1.06 -1.86
N MET A 170 -8.63 -0.08 -1.34
CA MET A 170 -8.72 -1.37 -2.02
C MET A 170 -9.05 -2.46 -0.99
N LYS A 171 -10.09 -3.24 -1.24
CA LYS A 171 -10.37 -4.44 -0.44
C LYS A 171 -9.34 -5.52 -0.77
N ILE A 172 -8.66 -6.04 0.25
CA ILE A 172 -7.80 -7.22 0.13
C ILE A 172 -8.67 -8.48 0.16
N ASP A 173 -9.65 -8.49 1.06
CA ASP A 173 -10.63 -9.56 1.27
C ASP A 173 -11.93 -8.98 1.86
N ASP A 174 -12.80 -9.83 2.39
CA ASP A 174 -14.09 -9.43 2.96
C ASP A 174 -13.97 -8.60 4.25
N LEU A 175 -12.83 -8.67 4.95
CA LEU A 175 -12.59 -8.08 6.26
C LEU A 175 -11.54 -6.97 6.26
N ASN A 176 -10.69 -6.91 5.24
CA ASN A 176 -9.51 -6.07 5.22
C ASN A 176 -9.54 -5.08 4.06
N THR A 177 -9.37 -3.79 4.38
CA THR A 177 -9.27 -2.71 3.39
C THR A 177 -7.96 -1.96 3.55
N VAL A 178 -7.22 -1.80 2.46
CA VAL A 178 -6.01 -0.95 2.39
C VAL A 178 -6.42 0.45 1.97
N TYR A 179 -5.82 1.44 2.60
CA TYR A 179 -5.94 2.84 2.23
C TYR A 179 -4.56 3.39 1.87
N ILE A 180 -4.48 4.18 0.81
CA ILE A 180 -3.32 5.00 0.48
C ILE A 180 -3.77 6.44 0.30
N THR A 181 -3.16 7.36 1.04
CA THR A 181 -3.54 8.77 1.10
C THR A 181 -2.32 9.65 0.85
N ASP A 182 -2.47 10.68 0.03
CA ASP A 182 -1.55 11.79 0.00
C ASP A 182 -1.99 12.88 0.99
N VAL A 183 -1.06 13.31 1.82
CA VAL A 183 -1.29 14.32 2.84
C VAL A 183 -0.21 15.37 2.75
N MET A 184 -0.61 16.64 2.84
CA MET A 184 0.36 17.73 2.88
C MET A 184 0.91 17.90 4.28
N LYS A 185 2.22 17.71 4.42
CA LYS A 185 2.97 18.02 5.62
C LYS A 185 3.46 19.46 5.55
N TYR A 186 2.96 20.28 6.47
CA TYR A 186 3.44 21.64 6.68
C TYR A 186 4.55 21.64 7.74
N SER A 187 5.61 22.39 7.49
CA SER A 187 6.67 22.62 8.48
C SER A 187 6.80 24.11 8.77
N TYR A 188 7.20 24.47 9.99
CA TYR A 188 7.30 25.88 10.40
C TYR A 188 8.35 26.66 9.58
N GLU A 189 9.39 25.98 9.09
CA GLU A 189 10.56 26.61 8.44
C GLU A 189 10.76 26.16 6.98
N GLY A 190 9.85 25.38 6.41
CA GLY A 190 10.04 24.75 5.10
C GLY A 190 8.76 24.69 4.28
N GLU A 191 8.95 24.55 2.97
CA GLU A 191 7.85 24.41 2.02
C GLU A 191 6.97 23.20 2.36
N PRO A 192 5.66 23.28 2.10
CA PRO A 192 4.77 22.13 2.18
C PRO A 192 5.31 20.97 1.34
N SER A 193 5.24 19.76 1.89
CA SER A 193 5.70 18.55 1.21
C SER A 193 4.62 17.49 1.23
N GLU A 194 4.44 16.82 0.09
CA GLU A 194 3.52 15.69 -0.02
C GLU A 194 4.09 14.48 0.70
N VAL A 195 3.25 13.85 1.50
CA VAL A 195 3.56 12.64 2.25
C VAL A 195 2.52 11.60 1.91
N LEU A 196 2.96 10.41 1.55
CA LEU A 196 2.08 9.27 1.35
C LEU A 196 1.98 8.50 2.65
N GLU A 197 0.77 8.12 3.02
CA GLU A 197 0.51 7.26 4.18
C GLU A 197 -0.32 6.06 3.73
N MET A 198 -0.03 4.90 4.33
CA MET A 198 -0.76 3.67 4.06
C MET A 198 -1.21 3.00 5.35
N TYR A 199 -2.46 2.54 5.33
CA TYR A 199 -3.12 1.92 6.45
C TYR A 199 -3.86 0.65 6.02
N ILE A 200 -4.07 -0.26 6.95
CA ILE A 200 -5.04 -1.35 6.82
C ILE A 200 -6.12 -1.16 7.88
N ASP A 201 -7.38 -1.08 7.47
CA ASP A 201 -8.49 -1.40 8.36
C ASP A 201 -8.67 -2.92 8.38
N ASN A 202 -8.40 -3.51 9.54
CA ASN A 202 -8.51 -4.93 9.80
C ASN A 202 -9.76 -5.19 10.65
N SER A 203 -10.73 -5.88 10.06
CA SER A 203 -11.96 -6.26 10.75
C SER A 203 -11.84 -7.67 11.32
N GLU A 204 -12.00 -7.84 12.62
CA GLU A 204 -12.04 -9.14 13.28
C GLU A 204 -13.43 -9.42 13.83
N TYR A 205 -13.97 -10.60 13.53
CA TYR A 205 -15.22 -11.03 14.12
C TYR A 205 -15.02 -11.32 15.61
N TYR A 206 -15.94 -10.82 16.44
CA TYR A 206 -15.96 -11.12 17.86
C TYR A 206 -17.35 -11.57 18.30
N GLU A 207 -17.38 -12.45 19.28
CA GLU A 207 -18.55 -12.78 20.06
C GLU A 207 -18.19 -12.63 21.54
N GLU A 208 -18.88 -11.75 22.24
CA GLU A 208 -18.66 -11.56 23.66
C GLU A 208 -20.00 -11.69 24.39
N TYR A 209 -20.06 -12.69 25.27
CA TYR A 209 -21.23 -12.98 26.10
C TYR A 209 -20.79 -13.02 27.57
N ALA A 210 -21.47 -12.23 28.39
CA ALA A 210 -21.38 -12.29 29.83
C ALA A 210 -22.06 -13.57 30.37
N GLU A 211 -21.76 -13.91 31.63
CA GLU A 211 -22.32 -15.10 32.29
C GLU A 211 -23.85 -15.09 32.39
N ASP A 212 -24.48 -13.90 32.35
CA ASP A 212 -25.93 -13.74 32.35
C ASP A 212 -26.58 -13.89 30.95
N GLY A 213 -25.76 -14.22 29.94
CA GLY A 213 -26.19 -14.36 28.55
C GLY A 213 -26.38 -13.04 27.81
N SER A 214 -26.12 -11.90 28.44
CA SER A 214 -26.06 -10.62 27.74
C SER A 214 -24.78 -10.55 26.91
N GLY A 215 -24.91 -10.18 25.65
CA GLY A 215 -23.79 -10.20 24.74
C GLY A 215 -24.23 -9.94 23.32
N GLY A 216 -23.24 -9.85 22.44
CA GLY A 216 -23.45 -9.59 21.03
C GLY A 216 -22.31 -10.13 20.21
N SER A 217 -22.60 -10.35 18.93
CA SER A 217 -21.59 -10.63 17.93
C SER A 217 -21.50 -9.49 16.93
N GLY A 218 -20.32 -9.26 16.40
CA GLY A 218 -20.06 -8.14 15.51
C GLY A 218 -18.64 -8.18 14.95
N TYR A 219 -18.26 -7.07 14.32
CA TYR A 219 -16.90 -6.88 13.82
C TYR A 219 -16.23 -5.76 14.60
N ARG A 220 -15.02 -6.01 15.08
CA ARG A 220 -14.13 -5.00 15.63
C ARG A 220 -13.20 -4.56 14.51
N HIS A 221 -13.29 -3.28 14.15
CA HIS A 221 -12.40 -2.64 13.19
C HIS A 221 -11.16 -2.13 13.92
N THR A 222 -9.98 -2.56 13.49
CA THR A 222 -8.70 -2.10 14.01
C THR A 222 -7.91 -1.47 12.88
N LEU A 223 -7.64 -0.18 13.03
CA LEU A 223 -6.77 0.51 12.10
C LEU A 223 -5.30 0.25 12.43
N VAL A 224 -4.54 -0.24 11.46
CA VAL A 224 -3.11 -0.49 11.58
C VAL A 224 -2.33 0.42 10.61
N PRO A 225 -1.51 1.36 11.11
CA PRO A 225 -0.59 2.12 10.27
C PRO A 225 0.50 1.20 9.72
N LEU A 226 0.68 1.16 8.39
CA LEU A 226 1.73 0.36 7.74
C LEU A 226 3.00 1.16 7.50
N CYS A 227 2.91 2.26 6.76
CA CYS A 227 4.07 3.06 6.36
C CYS A 227 3.71 4.50 5.96
N CYS A 228 4.73 5.34 5.97
CA CYS A 228 4.64 6.77 5.68
C CYS A 228 5.91 7.23 4.97
N SER A 229 5.79 7.80 3.76
CA SER A 229 6.94 8.17 2.93
C SER A 229 7.92 9.14 3.61
N ALA A 230 7.45 9.96 4.56
CA ALA A 230 8.29 10.90 5.29
C ALA A 230 9.00 10.32 6.53
N LYS A 231 8.64 9.09 6.94
CA LYS A 231 9.13 8.45 8.18
C LYS A 231 9.75 7.08 7.94
N THR A 232 9.36 6.40 6.88
CA THR A 232 9.94 5.11 6.50
C THR A 232 11.16 5.30 5.61
N GLY A 233 12.07 4.32 5.59
CA GLY A 233 13.32 4.39 4.83
C GLY A 233 13.10 4.67 3.33
N GLU A 234 14.16 5.14 2.65
CA GLU A 234 14.11 5.60 1.26
C GLU A 234 13.53 4.56 0.28
N ASN A 235 13.78 3.27 0.52
CA ASN A 235 13.24 2.20 -0.33
C ASN A 235 11.71 2.10 -0.24
N ILE A 236 11.15 2.28 0.96
CA ILE A 236 9.70 2.26 1.18
C ILE A 236 9.06 3.49 0.56
N ASP A 237 9.65 4.67 0.75
CA ASP A 237 9.18 5.90 0.11
C ASP A 237 9.11 5.73 -1.42
N ALA A 238 10.20 5.27 -2.05
CA ALA A 238 10.23 5.03 -3.49
C ALA A 238 9.14 4.03 -3.93
N ALA A 239 8.97 2.92 -3.21
CA ALA A 239 7.95 1.92 -3.50
C ALA A 239 6.51 2.43 -3.31
N MET A 240 6.26 3.22 -2.26
CA MET A 240 4.97 3.88 -2.03
C MET A 240 4.64 4.87 -3.14
N THR A 241 5.61 5.70 -3.51
CA THR A 241 5.48 6.70 -4.58
C THR A 241 5.17 6.04 -5.93
N GLU A 242 5.85 4.94 -6.25
CA GLU A 242 5.62 4.20 -7.49
C GLU A 242 4.25 3.52 -7.51
N LEU A 243 3.86 2.89 -6.39
CA LEU A 243 2.52 2.33 -6.23
C LEU A 243 1.44 3.40 -6.39
N TYR A 244 1.56 4.53 -5.69
CA TYR A 244 0.58 5.61 -5.75
C TYR A 244 0.40 6.14 -7.18
N ARG A 245 1.51 6.39 -7.89
CA ARG A 245 1.48 6.80 -9.31
C ARG A 245 0.79 5.75 -10.20
N THR A 246 1.04 4.47 -9.94
CA THR A 246 0.39 3.37 -10.64
C THR A 246 -1.11 3.35 -10.36
N VAL A 247 -1.53 3.58 -9.11
CA VAL A 247 -2.95 3.68 -8.77
C VAL A 247 -3.60 4.85 -9.50
N CYS A 248 -2.97 6.03 -9.50
CA CYS A 248 -3.45 7.20 -10.21
C CYS A 248 -3.58 6.98 -11.72
N SER A 249 -2.59 6.35 -12.37
CA SER A 249 -2.64 6.11 -13.82
C SER A 249 -3.70 5.10 -14.24
N HIS A 250 -4.10 4.21 -13.33
CA HIS A 250 -5.13 3.20 -13.53
C HIS A 250 -6.50 3.60 -12.94
N GLN A 251 -6.67 4.84 -12.45
CA GLN A 251 -7.94 5.28 -11.84
C GLN A 251 -9.10 5.22 -12.85
N ASP A 252 -8.83 5.59 -14.11
CA ASP A 252 -9.82 5.72 -15.19
C ASP A 252 -9.92 4.47 -16.07
N ASP A 253 -9.25 3.37 -15.67
CA ASP A 253 -9.40 2.09 -16.33
C ASP A 253 -10.86 1.63 -16.32
N ILE A 254 -11.33 1.09 -17.45
CA ILE A 254 -12.70 0.59 -17.58
C ILE A 254 -12.90 -0.61 -16.63
N ARG A 255 -13.88 -0.47 -15.72
CA ARG A 255 -14.27 -1.52 -14.78
C ARG A 255 -15.62 -2.08 -15.17
N ILE A 256 -15.68 -3.37 -15.48
CA ILE A 256 -16.94 -4.10 -15.67
C ILE A 256 -17.09 -5.06 -14.50
N PRO A 257 -17.94 -4.74 -13.51
CA PRO A 257 -18.25 -5.64 -12.40
C PRO A 257 -18.68 -7.01 -12.91
N THR A 258 -18.25 -8.09 -12.25
CA THR A 258 -18.54 -9.48 -12.68
C THR A 258 -20.05 -9.74 -12.82
N ASN A 259 -20.86 -9.18 -11.91
CA ASN A 259 -22.32 -9.24 -11.99
C ASN A 259 -22.88 -8.52 -13.23
N LEU A 260 -22.29 -7.40 -13.63
CA LEU A 260 -22.69 -6.67 -14.84
C LEU A 260 -22.21 -7.40 -16.11
N ARG A 261 -21.06 -8.06 -16.06
CA ARG A 261 -20.52 -8.85 -17.18
C ARG A 261 -21.47 -9.96 -17.60
N GLY A 262 -22.09 -10.66 -16.64
CA GLY A 262 -23.12 -11.65 -16.92
C GLY A 262 -24.35 -11.09 -17.64
N VAL A 263 -24.76 -9.86 -17.29
CA VAL A 263 -25.86 -9.14 -17.99
C VAL A 263 -25.46 -8.80 -19.42
N LEU A 264 -24.24 -8.26 -19.61
CA LEU A 264 -23.71 -7.90 -20.92
C LEU A 264 -23.54 -9.12 -21.83
N ASP A 265 -23.02 -10.22 -21.30
CA ASP A 265 -22.89 -11.49 -22.02
C ASP A 265 -24.26 -12.05 -22.42
N GLY A 266 -25.27 -11.92 -21.54
CA GLY A 266 -26.65 -12.29 -21.84
C GLY A 266 -27.25 -11.47 -23.00
N PHE A 267 -27.00 -10.16 -23.01
CA PHE A 267 -27.42 -9.27 -24.09
C PHE A 267 -26.70 -9.58 -25.41
N MET A 268 -25.38 -9.84 -25.38
CA MET A 268 -24.63 -10.19 -26.60
C MET A 268 -25.09 -11.52 -27.21
N LYS A 269 -25.55 -12.46 -26.39
CA LYS A 269 -26.06 -13.77 -26.84
C LYS A 269 -27.48 -13.73 -27.38
N SER A 270 -28.33 -12.79 -26.98
CA SER A 270 -29.72 -12.70 -27.45
C SER A 270 -29.87 -12.06 -28.85
N GLY A 271 -28.77 -11.54 -29.41
CA GLY A 271 -28.70 -11.00 -30.77
C GLY A 271 -28.07 -11.93 -31.81
N GLN A 272 -27.77 -13.18 -31.47
CA GLN A 272 -27.33 -14.25 -32.37
C GLN A 272 -28.43 -15.29 -32.56
#